data_AF-A0A925Q7W1-F1
#
_entry.id   AF-A0A925Q7W1-F1
#
_cell.length_a   1.000
_cell.length_b   1.000
_cell.length_c   1.000
_cell.angle_alpha   90.00
_cell.angle_beta   90.00
_cell.angle_gamma   90.00
#
_symmetry.space_group_name_H-M   'P 1'
#
loop_
_entity.id
_entity.type
_entity.pdbx_description
1 polymer ?
#
loop_
_entity_poly.entity_id
_entity_poly.type
_entity_poly.pdbx_seq_one_letter_code
_entity_poly.pdbx_strand_id
1 'polypeptide(L)'
;MIQKTEGKLKPGDERVASLLRWSPWLSFVLITIPLPIVFLGFFLASATTDSAAVYLLLSFVSMGLGLVVGLLVLTLLLFYRRRWHNRLRDRLAADGITGAEVAWFTRELSSEERRIWRELKSKNPLLADAYCQTLANRLTATRIIAKSRGEVLRVERQINRTRHISGVDTSSLLNDLLSDRQRVDGLRQEATLRLSEAKAQLQAIEAAANRKLSQSETDTMLRRLATSQSLPPLALEMANLEREALREVERSEPKQEFIESSDPTQVGLRDSSVKQ
;
A
#
# COMPACT_ATOMS: atom_id res chain seq x y z
N MET A 1 -18.76 19.08 -20.04
CA MET A 1 -18.48 17.66 -19.76
C MET A 1 -17.28 17.59 -18.86
N ILE A 2 -17.45 17.14 -17.61
CA ILE A 2 -16.35 17.02 -16.63
C ILE A 2 -15.57 15.77 -17.04
N GLN A 3 -14.38 15.94 -17.61
CA GLN A 3 -13.45 14.83 -17.79
C GLN A 3 -13.10 14.32 -16.40
N LYS A 4 -13.67 13.17 -16.03
CA LYS A 4 -13.28 12.44 -14.83
C LYS A 4 -11.83 12.06 -15.05
N THR A 5 -10.90 12.70 -14.35
CA THR A 5 -9.50 12.29 -14.35
C THR A 5 -9.45 10.81 -14.00
N GLU A 6 -9.14 9.97 -15.00
CA GLU A 6 -9.05 8.52 -14.80
C GLU A 6 -7.92 8.28 -13.79
N GLY A 7 -8.30 7.88 -12.58
CA GLY A 7 -7.33 7.51 -11.55
C GLY A 7 -6.50 6.31 -12.00
N LYS A 8 -5.32 6.12 -11.39
CA LYS A 8 -4.44 5.00 -11.68
C LYS A 8 -4.96 3.68 -11.09
N LEU A 9 -6.05 3.74 -10.34
CA LEU A 9 -6.81 2.60 -9.84
C LEU A 9 -7.25 1.69 -10.99
N LYS A 10 -6.84 0.42 -10.91
CA LYS A 10 -7.39 -0.59 -11.81
C LYS A 10 -8.87 -0.78 -11.46
N PRO A 11 -9.77 -0.95 -12.45
CA PRO A 11 -11.18 -1.24 -12.19
C PRO A 11 -11.38 -2.53 -11.38
N GLY A 12 -10.38 -3.44 -11.39
CA GLY A 12 -10.34 -4.62 -10.53
C GLY A 12 -10.21 -4.29 -9.04
N ASP A 13 -9.46 -3.25 -8.66
CA ASP A 13 -9.22 -2.90 -7.25
C ASP A 13 -10.48 -2.37 -6.57
N GLU A 14 -11.30 -1.61 -7.30
CA GLU A 14 -12.61 -1.14 -6.80
C GLU A 14 -13.58 -2.31 -6.57
N ARG A 15 -13.60 -3.29 -7.48
CA ARG A 15 -14.42 -4.51 -7.35
C ARG A 15 -13.94 -5.38 -6.19
N VAL A 16 -12.63 -5.54 -6.02
CA VAL A 16 -12.06 -6.29 -4.90
C VAL A 16 -12.38 -5.60 -3.58
N ALA A 17 -12.30 -4.27 -3.51
CA ALA A 17 -12.66 -3.52 -2.30
C ALA A 17 -14.14 -3.62 -1.97
N SER A 18 -15.03 -3.57 -2.96
CA SER A 18 -16.46 -3.75 -2.75
C SER A 18 -16.77 -5.17 -2.29
N LEU A 19 -16.14 -6.19 -2.88
CA LEU A 19 -16.30 -7.59 -2.49
C LEU A 19 -15.76 -7.85 -1.06
N LEU A 20 -14.59 -7.33 -0.72
CA LEU A 20 -13.99 -7.41 0.62
C LEU A 20 -14.80 -6.68 1.70
N ARG A 21 -15.68 -5.74 1.34
CA ARG A 21 -16.56 -5.07 2.30
C ARG A 21 -17.62 -6.02 2.85
N TRP A 22 -18.15 -6.90 2.00
CA TRP A 22 -19.24 -7.84 2.34
C TRP A 22 -18.72 -9.24 2.68
N SER A 23 -17.58 -9.63 2.10
CA SER A 23 -17.00 -10.97 2.23
C SER A 23 -16.92 -11.51 3.67
N PRO A 24 -16.44 -10.76 4.68
CA PRO A 24 -16.33 -11.29 6.04
C PRO A 24 -17.69 -11.65 6.66
N TRP A 25 -18.72 -10.85 6.36
CA TRP A 25 -20.07 -11.08 6.89
C TRP A 25 -20.74 -12.24 6.17
N LEU A 26 -20.57 -12.30 4.84
CA LEU A 26 -21.11 -13.37 4.00
C LEU A 26 -20.48 -14.72 4.33
N SER A 27 -19.16 -14.78 4.53
CA SER A 27 -18.48 -16.01 4.96
C SER A 27 -18.92 -16.46 6.35
N PHE A 28 -19.12 -15.52 7.28
CA PHE A 28 -19.57 -15.86 8.63
C PHE A 28 -20.96 -16.49 8.61
N VAL A 29 -21.90 -15.86 7.90
CA VAL A 29 -23.27 -16.37 7.70
C VAL A 29 -23.24 -17.72 7.00
N LEU A 30 -22.48 -17.85 5.91
CA LEU A 30 -22.41 -19.08 5.11
C LEU A 30 -21.80 -20.26 5.87
N ILE A 31 -20.86 -20.02 6.80
CA ILE A 31 -20.23 -21.09 7.59
C ILE A 31 -21.06 -21.45 8.81
N THR A 32 -21.67 -20.47 9.47
CA THR A 32 -22.31 -20.69 10.78
C THR A 32 -23.72 -21.27 10.65
N ILE A 33 -24.44 -20.94 9.57
CA ILE A 33 -25.88 -21.22 9.44
C ILE A 33 -26.26 -22.60 8.87
N PRO A 34 -25.58 -23.18 7.85
CA PRO A 34 -26.13 -24.34 7.14
C PRO A 34 -26.19 -25.59 8.03
N LEU A 35 -25.16 -25.81 8.85
CA LEU A 35 -25.07 -26.99 9.72
C LEU A 35 -26.20 -27.04 10.78
N PRO A 36 -26.46 -25.98 11.58
CA PRO A 36 -27.56 -25.99 12.54
C PRO A 36 -28.95 -26.04 11.87
N ILE A 37 -29.12 -25.46 10.67
CA ILE A 37 -30.39 -25.57 9.92
C ILE A 37 -30.67 -27.02 9.52
N VAL A 38 -29.64 -27.75 9.06
CA VAL A 38 -29.80 -29.17 8.68
C VAL A 38 -30.21 -30.02 9.89
N PHE A 39 -29.55 -29.86 11.04
CA PHE A 39 -29.92 -30.59 12.26
C PHE A 39 -31.31 -30.19 12.79
N LEU A 40 -31.69 -28.92 12.68
CA LEU A 40 -33.03 -28.46 13.03
C LEU A 40 -34.10 -29.06 12.11
N GLY A 41 -33.81 -29.20 10.81
CA GLY A 41 -34.68 -29.88 9.86
C GLY A 41 -34.88 -31.35 10.20
N PHE A 42 -33.80 -32.06 10.58
CA PHE A 42 -33.90 -33.45 11.05
C PHE A 42 -34.70 -33.58 12.35
N PHE A 43 -34.56 -32.63 13.27
CA PHE A 43 -35.39 -32.55 14.47
C PHE A 43 -36.89 -32.45 14.13
N LEU A 44 -37.26 -31.54 13.22
CA LEU A 44 -38.65 -31.35 12.76
C LEU A 44 -39.22 -32.58 12.04
N ALA A 45 -38.38 -33.35 11.35
CA ALA A 45 -38.77 -34.57 10.63
C ALA A 45 -38.80 -35.82 11.52
N SER A 46 -38.28 -35.76 12.75
CA SER A 46 -38.19 -36.92 13.63
C SER A 46 -39.57 -37.26 14.23
N ALA A 47 -39.99 -38.51 14.06
CA ALA A 47 -41.28 -39.00 14.57
C ALA A 47 -41.20 -39.51 16.02
N THR A 48 -40.00 -39.72 16.56
CA THR A 48 -39.78 -40.29 17.91
C THR A 48 -39.12 -39.29 18.85
N THR A 49 -39.62 -39.20 20.08
CA THR A 49 -39.13 -38.27 21.11
C THR A 49 -37.65 -38.48 21.46
N ASP A 50 -37.19 -39.72 21.44
CA ASP A 50 -35.80 -40.06 21.82
C ASP A 50 -34.79 -39.58 20.78
N SER A 51 -35.13 -39.68 19.48
CA SER A 51 -34.26 -39.18 18.40
C SER A 51 -34.29 -37.65 18.31
N ALA A 52 -35.45 -37.03 18.59
CA ALA A 52 -35.62 -35.58 18.60
C ALA A 52 -34.64 -34.89 19.59
N ALA A 53 -34.51 -35.42 20.81
CA ALA A 53 -33.62 -34.86 21.82
C ALA A 53 -32.13 -34.87 21.37
N VAL A 54 -31.70 -35.96 20.72
CA VAL A 54 -30.33 -36.09 20.20
C VAL A 54 -30.04 -35.08 19.09
N TYR A 55 -30.96 -34.92 18.14
CA TYR A 55 -30.80 -33.93 17.05
C TYR A 55 -30.78 -32.49 17.55
N LEU A 56 -31.56 -32.19 18.58
CA LEU A 56 -31.59 -30.87 19.22
C LEU A 56 -30.25 -30.58 19.91
N LEU A 57 -29.69 -31.53 20.66
CA LEU A 57 -28.35 -31.41 21.25
C LEU A 57 -27.27 -31.23 20.18
N LEU A 58 -27.30 -32.04 19.11
CA LEU A 58 -26.37 -31.90 17.99
C LEU A 58 -26.48 -30.51 17.33
N SER A 59 -27.68 -29.97 17.19
CA SER A 59 -27.90 -28.64 16.65
C SER A 59 -27.21 -27.56 17.48
N PHE A 60 -27.33 -27.60 18.81
CA PHE A 60 -26.63 -26.67 19.70
C PHE A 60 -25.11 -26.84 19.67
N VAL A 61 -24.59 -28.07 19.69
CA VAL A 61 -23.14 -28.33 19.61
C VAL A 61 -22.59 -27.85 18.26
N SER A 62 -23.30 -28.16 17.18
CA SER A 62 -22.99 -27.70 15.83
C SER A 62 -23.01 -26.18 15.71
N MET A 63 -23.99 -25.51 16.35
CA MET A 63 -24.07 -24.05 16.38
C MET A 63 -22.87 -23.45 17.11
N GLY A 64 -22.48 -24.04 18.26
CA GLY A 64 -21.29 -23.63 19.00
C GLY A 64 -20.00 -23.77 18.20
N LEU A 65 -19.77 -24.94 17.59
CA LEU A 65 -18.63 -25.18 16.72
C LEU A 65 -18.62 -24.27 15.49
N GLY A 66 -19.77 -24.11 14.83
CA GLY A 66 -19.94 -23.22 13.68
C GLY A 66 -19.62 -21.77 14.03
N LEU A 67 -20.01 -21.31 15.22
CA LEU A 67 -19.71 -19.95 15.69
C LEU A 67 -18.21 -19.76 15.90
N VAL A 68 -17.53 -20.72 16.54
CA VAL A 68 -16.07 -20.64 16.76
C VAL A 68 -15.32 -20.60 15.42
N VAL A 69 -15.64 -21.50 14.49
CA VAL A 69 -15.03 -21.54 13.16
C VAL A 69 -15.36 -20.26 12.36
N GLY A 70 -16.61 -19.83 12.39
CA GLY A 70 -17.07 -18.60 11.74
C GLY A 70 -16.31 -17.37 12.26
N LEU A 71 -16.12 -17.26 13.57
CA LEU A 71 -15.40 -16.14 14.20
C LEU A 71 -13.92 -16.15 13.84
N LEU A 72 -13.29 -17.33 13.75
CA LEU A 72 -11.91 -17.47 13.28
C LEU A 72 -11.77 -16.98 11.84
N VAL A 73 -12.63 -17.44 10.93
CA VAL A 73 -12.62 -17.02 9.51
C VAL A 73 -12.92 -15.54 9.36
N LEU A 74 -13.88 -15.00 10.12
CA LEU A 74 -14.19 -13.57 10.16
C LEU A 74 -12.96 -12.76 10.56
N THR A 75 -12.26 -13.18 11.63
CA THR A 75 -11.06 -12.51 12.12
C THR A 75 -9.93 -12.55 11.09
N LEU A 76 -9.71 -13.70 10.45
CA LEU A 76 -8.71 -13.88 9.39
C LEU A 76 -9.00 -12.96 8.19
N LEU A 77 -10.25 -12.89 7.73
CA LEU A 77 -10.67 -12.04 6.62
C LEU A 77 -10.56 -10.55 6.95
N LEU A 78 -10.88 -10.14 8.18
CA LEU A 78 -10.67 -8.77 8.63
C LEU A 78 -9.19 -8.39 8.63
N PHE A 79 -8.32 -9.31 9.07
CA PHE A 79 -6.87 -9.11 9.03
C PHE A 79 -6.36 -9.02 7.60
N TYR A 80 -6.80 -9.93 6.72
CA TYR A 80 -6.46 -9.91 5.30
C TYR A 80 -6.90 -8.59 4.65
N ARG A 81 -8.14 -8.15 4.90
CA ARG A 81 -8.67 -6.87 4.42
C ARG A 81 -7.81 -5.70 4.87
N ARG A 82 -7.41 -5.66 6.14
CA ARG A 82 -6.54 -4.60 6.68
C ARG A 82 -5.19 -4.58 5.98
N ARG A 83 -4.57 -5.75 5.78
CA ARG A 83 -3.28 -5.90 5.10
C ARG A 83 -3.37 -5.50 3.62
N TRP A 84 -4.43 -5.93 2.93
CA TRP A 84 -4.67 -5.58 1.52
C TRP A 84 -4.83 -4.07 1.34
N HIS A 85 -5.64 -3.42 2.19
CA HIS A 85 -5.87 -1.99 2.10
C HIS A 85 -4.60 -1.16 2.36
N ASN A 86 -3.75 -1.61 3.30
CA ASN A 86 -2.44 -1.00 3.52
C ASN A 86 -1.55 -1.13 2.28
N ARG A 87 -1.44 -2.34 1.72
CA ARG A 87 -0.66 -2.58 0.49
C ARG A 87 -1.15 -1.73 -0.69
N LEU A 88 -2.46 -1.61 -0.87
CA LEU A 88 -3.04 -0.78 -1.92
C LEU A 88 -2.63 0.69 -1.74
N ARG A 89 -2.77 1.24 -0.53
CA ARG A 89 -2.38 2.62 -0.22
C ARG A 89 -0.89 2.86 -0.45
N ASP A 90 -0.05 1.89 -0.13
CA ASP A 90 1.39 2.02 -0.34
C ASP A 90 1.76 2.00 -1.82
N ARG A 91 1.09 1.16 -2.63
CA ARG A 91 1.25 1.16 -4.10
C ARG A 91 0.78 2.47 -4.73
N LEU A 92 -0.41 2.96 -4.34
CA LEU A 92 -0.93 4.25 -4.81
C LEU A 92 -0.01 5.41 -4.42
N ALA A 93 0.58 5.36 -3.23
CA ALA A 93 1.52 6.37 -2.80
C ALA A 93 2.85 6.31 -3.56
N ALA A 94 3.33 5.12 -3.90
CA ALA A 94 4.54 4.96 -4.71
C ALA A 94 4.35 5.55 -6.11
N ASP A 95 3.19 5.35 -6.73
CA ASP A 95 2.87 5.89 -8.05
C ASP A 95 2.47 7.39 -8.01
N GLY A 96 2.31 7.97 -6.82
CA GLY A 96 1.81 9.33 -6.60
C GLY A 96 0.28 9.38 -6.54
N ILE A 97 -0.24 10.00 -5.48
CA ILE A 97 -1.66 10.06 -5.20
C ILE A 97 -2.32 11.04 -6.18
N THR A 98 -3.35 10.60 -6.88
CA THR A 98 -4.17 11.46 -7.75
C THR A 98 -5.40 11.99 -7.02
N GLY A 99 -6.03 13.06 -7.53
CA GLY A 99 -7.26 13.62 -6.97
C GLY A 99 -8.37 12.57 -6.78
N ALA A 100 -8.55 11.65 -7.74
CA ALA A 100 -9.55 10.57 -7.64
C ALA A 100 -9.27 9.58 -6.48
N GLU A 101 -8.01 9.42 -6.08
CA GLU A 101 -7.58 8.45 -5.08
C GLU A 101 -7.63 8.97 -3.65
N VAL A 102 -7.81 10.28 -3.45
CA VAL A 102 -7.82 10.93 -2.11
C VAL A 102 -8.87 10.31 -1.17
N ALA A 103 -9.99 9.82 -1.71
CA ALA A 103 -11.02 9.14 -0.94
C ALA A 103 -10.49 7.90 -0.17
N TRP A 104 -9.47 7.23 -0.71
CA TRP A 104 -8.82 6.08 -0.09
C TRP A 104 -7.92 6.47 1.09
N PHE A 105 -7.57 7.75 1.19
CA PHE A 105 -6.71 8.32 2.23
C PHE A 105 -7.49 9.12 3.28
N THR A 106 -8.81 9.00 3.35
CA THR A 106 -9.69 9.70 4.32
C THR A 106 -9.27 9.63 5.79
N ARG A 107 -8.50 8.60 6.19
CA ARG A 107 -7.94 8.49 7.56
C ARG A 107 -6.73 9.40 7.81
N GLU A 108 -6.05 9.85 6.76
CA GLU A 108 -4.92 10.80 6.83
C GLU A 108 -5.37 12.26 6.65
N LEU A 109 -6.62 12.49 6.24
CA LEU A 109 -7.22 13.82 6.17
C LEU A 109 -7.71 14.26 7.55
N SER A 110 -7.58 15.55 7.84
CA SER A 110 -8.17 16.13 9.04
C SER A 110 -9.72 16.07 8.97
N SER A 111 -10.38 16.19 10.12
CA SER A 111 -11.85 16.31 10.15
C SER A 111 -12.35 17.54 9.40
N GLU A 112 -11.60 18.63 9.46
CA GLU A 112 -11.90 19.91 8.80
C GLU A 112 -11.77 19.78 7.28
N GLU A 113 -10.66 19.24 6.77
CA GLU A 113 -10.45 19.00 5.34
C GLU A 113 -11.57 18.13 4.75
N ARG A 114 -12.00 17.08 5.48
CA ARG A 114 -13.12 16.23 5.07
C ARG A 114 -14.47 16.94 5.07
N ARG A 115 -14.67 17.94 5.93
CA ARG A 115 -15.89 18.76 5.96
C ARG A 115 -15.87 19.74 4.80
N ILE A 116 -14.79 20.49 4.63
CA ILE A 116 -14.59 21.47 3.57
C ILE A 116 -14.71 20.82 2.20
N TRP A 117 -14.09 19.66 1.99
CA TRP A 117 -14.21 18.92 0.73
C TRP A 117 -15.66 18.53 0.40
N ARG A 118 -16.43 18.07 1.38
CA ARG A 118 -17.85 17.73 1.19
C ARG A 118 -18.70 18.95 0.89
N GLU A 119 -18.40 20.08 1.53
CA GLU A 119 -19.08 21.36 1.31
C GLU A 119 -18.74 21.98 -0.05
N LEU A 120 -17.47 21.94 -0.45
CA LEU A 120 -17.02 22.34 -1.79
C LEU A 120 -17.70 21.50 -2.86
N LYS A 121 -17.79 20.19 -2.66
CA LYS A 121 -18.42 19.28 -3.62
C LYS A 121 -19.90 19.59 -3.86
N SER A 122 -20.63 20.12 -2.87
CA SER A 122 -22.03 20.53 -3.04
C SER A 122 -22.16 21.94 -3.63
N LYS A 123 -21.25 22.87 -3.29
CA LYS A 123 -21.30 24.26 -3.75
C LYS A 123 -20.72 24.47 -5.15
N ASN A 124 -19.49 24.01 -5.38
CA ASN A 124 -18.70 24.28 -6.57
C ASN A 124 -17.82 23.07 -6.94
N PRO A 125 -18.25 22.20 -7.89
CA PRO A 125 -17.52 20.97 -8.20
C PRO A 125 -16.12 21.23 -8.76
N LEU A 126 -15.90 22.36 -9.45
CA LEU A 126 -14.58 22.72 -10.00
C LEU A 126 -13.56 23.04 -8.90
N LEU A 127 -13.96 23.83 -7.90
CA LEU A 127 -13.11 24.10 -6.73
C LEU A 127 -12.90 22.84 -5.89
N ALA A 128 -13.89 21.95 -5.83
CA ALA A 128 -13.76 20.68 -5.14
C ALA A 128 -12.69 19.78 -5.79
N ASP A 129 -12.59 19.78 -7.12
CA ASP A 129 -11.57 19.02 -7.85
C ASP A 129 -10.17 19.59 -7.61
N ALA A 130 -10.00 20.92 -7.70
CA ALA A 130 -8.74 21.59 -7.38
C ALA A 130 -8.32 21.36 -5.91
N TYR A 131 -9.29 21.38 -4.97
CA TYR A 131 -9.06 21.05 -3.57
C TYR A 131 -8.63 19.58 -3.41
N CYS A 132 -9.25 18.67 -4.15
CA CYS A 132 -8.89 17.25 -4.13
C CYS A 132 -7.46 17.03 -4.65
N GLN A 133 -7.09 17.68 -5.76
CA GLN A 133 -5.76 17.58 -6.32
C GLN A 133 -4.68 18.18 -5.39
N THR A 134 -4.97 19.32 -4.75
CA THR A 134 -4.04 19.93 -3.78
C THR A 134 -3.90 19.09 -2.51
N LEU A 135 -4.97 18.45 -2.04
CA LEU A 135 -4.90 17.43 -0.98
C LEU A 135 -4.04 16.24 -1.40
N ALA A 136 -4.18 15.76 -2.63
CA ALA A 136 -3.38 14.65 -3.16
C ALA A 136 -1.87 14.99 -3.15
N ASN A 137 -1.51 16.21 -3.57
CA ASN A 137 -0.14 16.72 -3.51
C ASN A 137 0.36 16.78 -2.06
N ARG A 138 -0.46 17.31 -1.12
CA ARG A 138 -0.11 17.39 0.31
C ARG A 138 0.19 16.01 0.89
N LEU A 139 -0.68 15.02 0.61
CA LEU A 139 -0.54 13.66 1.12
C LEU A 139 0.70 12.98 0.54
N THR A 140 0.94 13.14 -0.76
CA THR A 140 2.13 12.63 -1.44
C THR A 140 3.40 13.19 -0.80
N ALA A 141 3.49 14.51 -0.65
CA ALA A 141 4.64 15.16 -0.01
C ALA A 141 4.85 14.69 1.44
N THR A 142 3.77 14.57 2.22
CA THR A 142 3.83 14.10 3.61
C THR A 142 4.38 12.67 3.68
N ARG A 143 3.97 11.79 2.77
CA ARG A 143 4.45 10.41 2.70
C ARG A 143 5.90 10.31 2.25
N ILE A 144 6.34 11.13 1.29
CA ILE A 144 7.74 11.20 0.85
C ILE A 144 8.64 11.62 2.03
N ILE A 145 8.20 12.61 2.84
CA ILE A 145 8.92 13.01 4.06
C ILE A 145 8.99 11.86 5.07
N ALA A 146 7.91 11.10 5.25
CA ALA A 146 7.89 9.97 6.17
C ALA A 146 8.79 8.81 5.70
N LYS A 147 8.78 8.49 4.39
CA LYS A 147 9.60 7.43 3.78
C LYS A 147 11.09 7.79 3.80
N SER A 148 11.43 9.00 3.37
CA SER A 148 12.82 9.49 3.34
C SER A 148 13.47 9.46 4.73
N ARG A 149 12.74 9.78 5.80
CA ARG A 149 13.26 9.63 7.19
C ARG A 149 13.67 8.19 7.51
N GLY A 150 12.88 7.20 7.09
CA GLY A 150 13.19 5.79 7.30
C GLY A 150 14.40 5.34 6.47
N GLU A 151 14.51 5.82 5.24
CA GLU A 151 15.63 5.54 4.34
C GLU A 151 16.94 6.16 4.82
N VAL A 152 16.94 7.43 5.26
CA VAL A 152 18.11 8.08 5.88
C VAL A 152 18.63 7.26 7.05
N LEU A 153 17.74 6.79 7.95
CA LEU A 153 18.15 5.96 9.08
C LEU A 153 18.71 4.58 8.64
N ARG A 154 18.21 4.01 7.54
CA ARG A 154 18.75 2.74 7.00
C ARG A 154 20.14 2.95 6.41
N VAL A 155 20.31 3.96 5.56
CA VAL A 155 21.58 4.33 4.95
C VAL A 155 22.60 4.70 6.03
N GLU A 156 22.20 5.44 7.06
CA GLU A 156 23.08 5.80 8.18
C GLU A 156 23.57 4.59 8.97
N ARG A 157 22.69 3.61 9.24
CA ARG A 157 23.10 2.34 9.84
C ARG A 157 24.05 1.56 8.95
N GLN A 158 23.84 1.58 7.63
CA GLN A 158 24.74 0.93 6.67
C GLN A 158 26.12 1.62 6.65
N ILE A 159 26.17 2.95 6.59
CA ILE A 159 27.41 3.74 6.69
C ILE A 159 28.18 3.37 7.96
N ASN A 160 27.49 3.34 9.11
CA ASN A 160 28.13 3.01 10.38
C ASN A 160 28.67 1.56 10.39
N ARG A 161 27.93 0.60 9.82
CA ARG A 161 28.43 -0.78 9.67
C ARG A 161 29.66 -0.85 8.77
N THR A 162 29.62 -0.21 7.60
CA THR A 162 30.73 -0.23 6.63
C THR A 162 31.99 0.42 7.20
N ARG A 163 31.86 1.51 7.98
CA ARG A 163 32.99 2.15 8.68
C ARG A 163 33.72 1.24 9.66
N HIS A 164 33.03 0.27 10.24
CA HIS A 164 33.62 -0.68 11.19
C HIS A 164 34.23 -1.92 10.50
N ILE A 165 33.96 -2.14 9.22
CA ILE A 165 34.57 -3.21 8.43
C ILE A 165 35.91 -2.69 7.91
N SER A 166 36.98 -2.93 8.67
CA SER A 166 38.35 -2.66 8.25
C SER A 166 38.80 -3.75 7.25
N GLY A 167 38.61 -3.49 5.95
CA GLY A 167 39.02 -4.36 4.85
C GLY A 167 39.40 -3.57 3.61
N VAL A 168 40.07 -4.21 2.65
CA VAL A 168 40.52 -3.57 1.40
C VAL A 168 39.31 -3.22 0.53
N ASP A 169 39.24 -1.95 0.10
CA ASP A 169 38.26 -1.33 -0.81
C ASP A 169 36.81 -1.12 -0.31
N THR A 170 36.61 -0.65 0.91
CA THR A 170 35.28 -0.13 1.37
C THR A 170 35.01 1.34 1.01
N SER A 171 35.99 2.03 0.43
CA SER A 171 35.91 3.47 0.15
C SER A 171 34.89 3.83 -0.94
N SER A 172 34.77 3.02 -2.00
CA SER A 172 33.77 3.20 -3.06
C SER A 172 32.35 3.07 -2.52
N LEU A 173 32.06 1.96 -1.83
CA LEU A 173 30.75 1.73 -1.19
C LEU A 173 30.39 2.84 -0.19
N LEU A 174 31.36 3.33 0.59
CA LEU A 174 31.12 4.44 1.51
C LEU A 174 30.71 5.71 0.75
N ASN A 175 31.40 6.03 -0.35
CA ASN A 175 31.06 7.18 -1.19
C ASN A 175 29.66 7.03 -1.82
N ASP A 176 29.29 5.83 -2.27
CA ASP A 176 27.96 5.55 -2.81
C ASP A 176 26.88 5.76 -1.74
N LEU A 177 27.06 5.21 -0.53
CA LEU A 177 26.13 5.39 0.59
C LEU A 177 26.01 6.86 1.04
N LEU A 178 27.10 7.63 0.97
CA LEU A 178 27.05 9.07 1.24
C LEU A 178 26.29 9.83 0.14
N SER A 179 26.50 9.47 -1.13
CA SER A 179 25.75 10.03 -2.25
C SER A 179 24.25 9.76 -2.11
N ASP A 180 23.89 8.51 -1.78
CA ASP A 180 22.50 8.11 -1.55
C ASP A 180 21.87 8.85 -0.38
N ARG A 181 22.60 9.03 0.73
CA ARG A 181 22.13 9.87 1.84
C ARG A 181 21.83 11.28 1.36
N GLN A 182 22.73 11.89 0.60
CA GLN A 182 22.55 13.25 0.09
C GLN A 182 21.35 13.35 -0.87
N ARG A 183 21.14 12.35 -1.74
CA ARG A 183 19.98 12.28 -2.63
C ARG A 183 18.67 12.20 -1.83
N VAL A 184 18.60 11.31 -0.84
CA VAL A 184 17.40 11.14 0.00
C VAL A 184 17.12 12.41 0.83
N ASP A 185 18.15 13.08 1.34
CA ASP A 185 18.01 14.36 2.05
C ASP A 185 17.54 15.48 1.10
N GLY A 186 18.02 15.51 -0.15
CA GLY A 186 17.54 16.42 -1.18
C GLY A 186 16.06 16.24 -1.49
N LEU A 187 15.63 14.99 -1.71
CA LEU A 187 14.21 14.64 -1.92
C LEU A 187 13.34 15.04 -0.72
N ARG A 188 13.86 14.88 0.49
CA ARG A 188 13.15 15.29 1.71
C ARG A 188 12.97 16.80 1.76
N GLN A 189 14.00 17.58 1.44
CA GLN A 189 13.94 19.05 1.40
C GLN A 189 12.92 19.53 0.36
N GLU A 190 12.97 18.98 -0.86
CA GLU A 190 11.99 19.31 -1.89
C GLU A 190 10.57 18.95 -1.44
N ALA A 191 10.35 17.76 -0.87
CA ALA A 191 9.04 17.37 -0.38
C ALA A 191 8.53 18.28 0.75
N THR A 192 9.41 18.80 1.63
CA THR A 192 9.00 19.79 2.64
C THR A 192 8.56 21.11 2.03
N LEU A 193 9.22 21.55 0.95
CA LEU A 193 8.84 22.74 0.20
C LEU A 193 7.49 22.53 -0.50
N ARG A 194 7.28 21.40 -1.19
CA ARG A 194 5.99 21.07 -1.81
C ARG A 194 4.86 20.96 -0.79
N LEU A 195 5.15 20.48 0.42
CA LEU A 195 4.17 20.42 1.50
C LEU A 195 3.74 21.82 1.93
N SER A 196 4.68 22.76 2.12
CA SER A 196 4.33 24.13 2.51
C SER A 196 3.55 24.84 1.41
N GLU A 197 3.93 24.65 0.14
CA GLU A 197 3.19 25.15 -1.03
C GLU A 197 1.75 24.60 -1.06
N ALA A 198 1.58 23.28 -0.94
CA ALA A 198 0.26 22.65 -0.96
C ALA A 198 -0.62 23.15 0.19
N LYS A 199 -0.06 23.38 1.38
CA LYS A 199 -0.80 23.98 2.51
C LYS A 199 -1.23 25.42 2.23
N ALA A 200 -0.34 26.24 1.67
CA ALA A 200 -0.67 27.61 1.30
C ALA A 200 -1.79 27.65 0.24
N GLN A 201 -1.75 26.72 -0.73
CA GLN A 201 -2.79 26.58 -1.73
C GLN A 201 -4.13 26.15 -1.14
N LEU A 202 -4.14 25.18 -0.21
CA LEU A 202 -5.38 24.77 0.48
C LEU A 202 -6.01 25.95 1.23
N GLN A 203 -5.21 26.73 1.97
CA GLN A 203 -5.69 27.93 2.65
C GLN A 203 -6.23 28.98 1.67
N ALA A 204 -5.59 29.16 0.52
CA ALA A 204 -6.07 30.07 -0.52
C ALA A 204 -7.42 29.60 -1.10
N ILE A 205 -7.57 28.30 -1.40
CA ILE A 205 -8.83 27.72 -1.88
C ILE A 205 -9.92 27.83 -0.82
N GLU A 206 -9.60 27.64 0.46
CA GLU A 206 -10.54 27.78 1.57
C GLU A 206 -11.01 29.23 1.74
N ALA A 207 -10.08 30.19 1.67
CA ALA A 207 -10.42 31.61 1.68
C ALA A 207 -11.28 32.00 0.47
N ALA A 208 -10.98 31.44 -0.71
CA ALA A 208 -11.74 31.63 -1.93
C ALA A 208 -13.14 30.99 -1.87
N ALA A 209 -13.28 29.84 -1.21
CA ALA A 209 -14.57 29.17 -1.03
C ALA A 209 -15.51 29.93 -0.07
N ASN A 210 -14.91 30.60 0.92
CA ASN A 210 -15.64 31.42 1.89
C ASN A 210 -16.09 32.77 1.31
N ARG A 211 -15.32 33.32 0.36
CA ARG A 211 -15.74 34.49 -0.43
C ARG A 211 -16.69 33.99 -1.52
N LYS A 212 -17.88 34.56 -1.65
CA LYS A 212 -18.80 34.25 -2.77
C LYS A 212 -18.22 34.80 -4.08
N LEU A 213 -17.15 34.20 -4.59
CA LEU A 213 -16.47 34.62 -5.80
C LEU A 213 -17.36 34.38 -7.03
N SER A 214 -17.24 35.28 -8.00
CA SER A 214 -17.84 35.08 -9.31
C SER A 214 -17.14 33.93 -10.07
N GLN A 215 -17.82 33.33 -11.04
CA GLN A 215 -17.26 32.21 -11.82
C GLN A 215 -15.97 32.61 -12.56
N SER A 216 -15.88 33.85 -13.07
CA SER A 216 -14.69 34.36 -13.75
C SER A 216 -13.50 34.53 -12.81
N GLU A 217 -13.71 35.01 -11.59
CA GLU A 217 -12.65 35.09 -10.57
C GLU A 217 -12.15 33.70 -10.17
N THR A 218 -13.07 32.73 -10.06
CA THR A 218 -12.73 31.33 -9.78
C THR A 218 -11.85 30.74 -10.89
N ASP A 219 -12.18 30.98 -12.15
CA ASP A 219 -11.40 30.49 -13.29
C ASP A 219 -10.01 31.14 -13.38
N THR A 220 -9.90 32.44 -13.13
CA THR A 220 -8.59 33.12 -13.09
C THR A 220 -7.70 32.59 -11.97
N MET A 221 -8.28 32.30 -10.81
CA MET A 221 -7.57 31.70 -9.69
C MET A 221 -7.13 30.27 -10.02
N LEU A 222 -8.00 29.46 -10.62
CA LEU A 222 -7.67 28.10 -11.05
C LEU A 222 -6.55 28.09 -12.10
N ARG A 223 -6.55 29.04 -13.04
CA ARG A 223 -5.45 29.20 -14.00
C ARG A 223 -4.13 29.51 -13.31
N ARG A 224 -4.12 30.39 -12.30
CA ARG A 224 -2.92 30.70 -11.50
C ARG A 224 -2.42 29.47 -10.74
N LEU A 225 -3.32 28.68 -10.17
CA LEU A 225 -2.98 27.43 -9.48
C LEU A 225 -2.41 26.38 -10.44
N ALA A 226 -3.02 26.23 -11.62
CA ALA A 226 -2.57 25.28 -12.64
C ALA A 226 -1.18 25.64 -13.19
N THR A 227 -0.89 26.93 -13.40
CA THR A 227 0.45 27.37 -13.84
C THR A 227 1.54 27.03 -12.83
N SER A 228 1.25 27.08 -11.52
CA SER A 228 2.18 26.67 -10.47
C SER A 228 2.36 25.14 -10.38
N GLN A 229 1.48 24.34 -10.99
CA GLN A 229 1.48 22.87 -10.86
C GLN A 229 2.30 22.16 -11.96
N SER A 230 2.85 22.87 -12.94
CA SER A 230 3.50 22.28 -14.13
C SER A 230 4.82 21.52 -13.90
N LEU A 231 5.27 21.36 -12.65
CA LEU A 231 6.43 20.54 -12.30
C LEU A 231 6.02 19.06 -12.16
N PRO A 232 6.76 18.11 -12.78
CA PRO A 232 6.40 16.69 -12.78
C PRO A 232 6.27 16.14 -11.34
N PRO A 233 5.36 15.17 -11.10
CA PRO A 233 5.13 14.66 -9.76
C PRO A 233 6.37 13.91 -9.27
N LEU A 234 6.97 14.41 -8.18
CA LEU A 234 8.14 13.83 -7.49
C LEU A 234 8.03 12.33 -7.20
N ALA A 235 6.80 11.84 -7.07
CA ALA A 235 6.52 10.42 -6.88
C ALA A 235 6.99 9.56 -8.06
N LEU A 236 6.91 10.06 -9.30
CA LEU A 236 7.48 9.36 -10.47
C LEU A 236 9.00 9.29 -10.39
N GLU A 237 9.65 10.35 -9.92
CA GLU A 237 11.10 10.38 -9.76
C GLU A 237 11.54 9.42 -8.65
N MET A 238 10.85 9.40 -7.50
CA MET A 238 11.10 8.42 -6.45
C MET A 238 10.83 6.97 -6.88
N ALA A 239 9.76 6.74 -7.65
CA ALA A 239 9.46 5.41 -8.18
C ALA A 239 10.52 4.93 -9.18
N ASN A 240 11.10 5.86 -9.96
CA ASN A 240 12.21 5.56 -10.86
C ASN A 240 13.49 5.26 -10.08
N LEU A 241 13.82 6.07 -9.06
CA LEU A 241 14.98 5.84 -8.19
C LEU A 241 14.87 4.50 -7.43
N GLU A 242 13.69 4.12 -6.94
CA GLU A 242 13.48 2.82 -6.30
C GLU A 242 13.65 1.66 -7.29
N ARG A 243 13.19 1.81 -8.54
CA ARG A 243 13.41 0.81 -9.58
C ARG A 243 14.87 0.69 -10.00
N GLU A 244 15.61 1.80 -10.02
CA GLU A 244 17.05 1.81 -10.29
C GLU A 244 17.81 1.11 -9.15
N ALA A 245 17.52 1.45 -7.91
CA ALA A 245 18.12 0.78 -6.74
C ALA A 245 17.84 -0.74 -6.73
N LEU A 246 16.61 -1.16 -7.04
CA LEU A 246 16.27 -2.59 -7.14
C LEU A 246 17.05 -3.30 -8.27
N ARG A 247 17.24 -2.65 -9.41
CA ARG A 247 18.02 -3.20 -10.54
C ARG A 247 19.50 -3.28 -10.24
N GLU A 248 20.05 -2.34 -9.48
CA GLU A 248 21.44 -2.38 -9.04
C GLU A 248 21.69 -3.53 -8.06
N VAL A 249 20.74 -3.79 -7.14
CA VAL A 249 20.77 -4.96 -6.26
C VAL A 249 20.70 -6.27 -7.08
N GLU A 250 19.82 -6.34 -8.07
CA GLU A 250 19.69 -7.53 -8.93
C GLU A 250 20.93 -7.77 -9.82
N ARG A 251 21.63 -6.70 -10.24
CA ARG A 251 22.91 -6.82 -10.97
C ARG A 251 24.10 -7.18 -10.09
N SER A 252 24.05 -6.85 -8.80
CA SER A 252 25.14 -7.08 -7.85
C SER A 252 25.02 -8.42 -7.11
N GLU A 253 23.96 -9.19 -7.32
CA GLU A 253 23.99 -10.63 -7.04
C GLU A 253 24.86 -11.33 -8.10
N PRO A 254 26.07 -11.81 -7.76
CA PRO A 254 26.84 -12.61 -8.68
C PRO A 254 26.02 -13.87 -8.96
N LYS A 255 25.64 -14.04 -10.23
CA LYS A 255 25.20 -15.31 -10.79
C LYS A 255 26.23 -16.34 -10.34
N GLN A 256 25.91 -17.12 -9.30
CA GLN A 256 26.65 -18.31 -8.96
C GLN A 256 26.44 -19.25 -10.15
N GLU A 257 27.27 -19.05 -11.18
CA GLU A 257 27.55 -20.07 -12.15
C GLU A 257 28.05 -21.25 -11.33
N PHE A 258 27.13 -22.19 -11.18
CA PHE A 258 27.34 -23.53 -10.72
C PHE A 258 28.48 -24.09 -11.58
N ILE A 259 29.71 -23.98 -11.08
CA ILE A 259 30.86 -24.73 -11.60
C ILE A 259 30.53 -26.18 -11.26
N GLU A 260 29.82 -26.83 -12.17
CA GLU A 260 29.65 -28.26 -12.23
C GLU A 260 31.03 -28.86 -12.49
N SER A 261 31.77 -29.10 -11.41
CA SER A 261 33.05 -29.80 -11.40
C SER A 261 32.79 -31.23 -11.87
N SER A 262 32.90 -31.42 -13.18
CA SER A 262 33.00 -32.71 -13.83
C SER A 262 34.43 -33.22 -13.61
N ASP A 263 34.63 -33.99 -12.56
CA ASP A 263 35.83 -34.82 -12.40
C ASP A 263 35.44 -36.25 -11.99
N PRO A 264 35.21 -37.16 -12.96
CA PRO A 264 35.03 -38.57 -12.66
C PRO A 264 36.41 -39.16 -12.37
N THR A 265 36.62 -39.39 -11.08
CA THR A 265 37.70 -40.15 -10.47
C THR A 265 38.11 -41.36 -11.34
N GLN A 266 39.16 -41.17 -12.14
CA GLN A 266 40.06 -42.24 -12.54
C GLN A 266 40.82 -42.69 -11.28
N VAL A 267 40.40 -43.80 -10.68
CA VAL A 267 41.22 -44.54 -9.71
C VAL A 267 41.21 -46.01 -10.10
N GLY A 268 42.39 -46.52 -10.48
CA GLY A 268 42.78 -47.88 -10.11
C GLY A 268 43.00 -48.90 -11.23
N LEU A 269 43.91 -48.63 -12.18
CA LEU A 269 44.61 -49.68 -12.95
C LEU A 269 46.10 -49.34 -13.07
N ARG A 270 46.96 -50.33 -12.76
CA ARG A 270 48.45 -50.36 -12.68
C ARG A 270 48.99 -49.99 -11.29
N ASP A 271 49.87 -50.73 -10.64
CA ASP A 271 50.81 -51.78 -11.06
C ASP A 271 51.01 -52.80 -9.93
N SER A 272 50.94 -54.09 -10.25
CA SER A 272 51.58 -55.15 -9.47
C SER A 272 52.49 -55.94 -10.41
N SER A 273 53.75 -55.52 -10.47
CA SER A 273 54.81 -56.22 -11.18
C SER A 273 55.97 -56.51 -10.20
N VAL A 274 56.11 -57.80 -9.87
CA VAL A 274 57.33 -58.59 -10.03
C VAL A 274 58.49 -58.44 -9.00
N LYS A 275 58.98 -59.64 -8.58
CA LYS A 275 60.26 -60.03 -7.92
C LYS A 275 60.34 -59.74 -6.40
N GLN A 276 60.82 -60.65 -5.55
CA GLN A 276 61.69 -61.82 -5.71
C GLN A 276 61.51 -62.74 -4.49
#